data_AF-A0A315R1W1-F1
#
_entry.id   AF-A0A315R1W1-F1
#
_cell.length_a   1.000
_cell.length_b   1.000
_cell.length_c   1.000
_cell.angle_alpha   90.00
_cell.angle_beta   90.00
_cell.angle_gamma   90.00
#
_symmetry.space_group_name_H-M   'P 1'
#
loop_
_entity.id
_entity.type
_entity.pdbx_description
1 polymer ?
#
loop_
_entity_poly.entity_id
_entity_poly.type
_entity_poly.pdbx_seq_one_letter_code
_entity_poly.pdbx_strand_id
1 'polypeptide(L)'
;VGEYKVPYTSEWTFGGGVQYQLDRDLDDNGLNDSLNFVPFYALAHYNMQNSPYYFLGHLGYNTFDMDSTGDTSGGMYYAVGAGMDLASNMSAEVMYSVNNGEADDFHVPGNNVDVEYSKLTVSLGYQF
;
A
#
# COMPACT_ATOMS: atom_id res chain seq x y z
N VAL A 1 -1.59 -7.33 -6.68
CA VAL A 1 -1.22 -5.92 -6.97
C VAL A 1 -1.25 -5.73 -8.47
N GLY A 2 -1.77 -4.60 -8.95
CA GLY A 2 -1.73 -4.24 -10.36
C GLY A 2 -0.96 -2.93 -10.51
N GLU A 3 0.14 -2.93 -11.26
CA GLU A 3 0.99 -1.76 -11.47
C GLU A 3 1.25 -1.57 -12.96
N TYR A 4 1.30 -0.30 -13.36
CA TYR A 4 1.75 0.10 -14.68
C TYR A 4 2.99 0.99 -14.53
N LYS A 5 4.10 0.54 -15.12
CA LYS A 5 5.42 1.17 -15.01
C LYS A 5 5.87 1.69 -16.38
N VAL A 6 6.29 2.94 -16.44
CA VAL A 6 6.82 3.62 -17.63
C VAL A 6 8.26 4.06 -17.33
N PRO A 7 9.26 3.45 -18.00
CA PRO A 7 10.63 3.90 -17.91
C PRO A 7 10.74 5.34 -18.41
N TYR A 8 11.31 6.23 -17.59
CA TYR A 8 11.54 7.63 -17.94
C TYR A 8 13.01 7.90 -18.25
N THR A 9 13.92 7.37 -17.43
CA THR A 9 15.37 7.34 -17.71
C THR A 9 15.92 5.93 -17.49
N SER A 10 17.24 5.75 -17.66
CA SER A 10 17.94 4.52 -17.28
C SER A 10 17.82 4.18 -15.80
N GLU A 11 17.66 5.19 -14.94
CA GLU A 11 17.54 5.05 -13.49
C GLU A 11 16.10 5.12 -13.03
N TRP A 12 15.31 6.03 -13.60
CA TRP A 12 13.98 6.36 -13.12
C TRP A 12 12.88 5.70 -13.93
N THR A 13 11.99 5.02 -13.21
CA THR A 13 10.73 4.50 -13.72
C THR A 13 9.60 5.07 -12.88
N PHE A 14 8.57 5.60 -13.54
CA PHE A 14 7.39 6.14 -12.88
C PHE A 14 6.16 5.37 -13.30
N GLY A 15 5.07 5.53 -12.56
CA GLY A 15 3.85 4.83 -12.90
C GLY A 15 2.77 5.00 -11.86
N GLY A 16 1.80 4.10 -11.90
CA GLY A 16 0.78 4.01 -10.87
C GLY A 16 0.28 2.59 -10.70
N GLY A 17 -0.34 2.34 -9.56
CA GLY A 17 -0.85 1.03 -9.21
C GLY A 17 -2.04 1.08 -8.28
N VAL A 18 -2.68 -0.08 -8.19
CA VAL A 18 -3.72 -0.40 -7.22
C VAL A 18 -3.33 -1.69 -6.50
N GLN A 19 -3.53 -1.71 -5.19
CA GLN A 19 -3.34 -2.92 -4.39
C GLN A 19 -4.65 -3.25 -3.67
N TYR A 20 -5.15 -4.45 -3.86
CA TYR A 20 -6.21 -5.01 -3.03
C TYR A 20 -5.58 -5.66 -1.80
N GLN A 21 -6.01 -5.26 -0.61
CA GLN A 21 -5.57 -5.88 0.64
C GLN A 21 -6.67 -6.83 1.11
N LEU A 22 -6.31 -8.08 1.40
CA LEU A 22 -7.29 -9.07 1.86
C LEU A 22 -7.92 -8.61 3.18
N ASP A 23 -9.21 -8.90 3.31
CA ASP A 23 -10.02 -8.60 4.48
C ASP A 23 -9.39 -9.20 5.73
N ARG A 24 -9.41 -8.43 6.83
CA ARG A 24 -8.90 -8.87 8.11
C ARG A 24 -10.02 -8.94 9.12
N ASP A 25 -10.17 -10.12 9.69
CA ASP A 25 -11.05 -10.34 10.83
C ASP A 25 -10.40 -9.74 12.08
N LEU A 26 -11.07 -8.77 12.70
CA LEU A 26 -10.71 -8.30 14.04
C LEU A 26 -11.39 -9.20 15.08
N ASP A 27 -10.64 -10.12 15.67
CA ASP A 27 -11.09 -10.90 16.83
C ASP A 27 -11.04 -10.02 18.09
N ASP A 28 -11.94 -9.04 18.20
CA ASP A 28 -12.16 -8.29 19.43
C ASP A 28 -13.65 -8.30 19.81
N ASN A 29 -13.98 -9.05 20.86
CA ASN A 29 -15.27 -9.02 21.56
C ASN A 29 -16.55 -9.31 20.74
N GLY A 30 -16.48 -10.17 19.72
CA GLY A 30 -17.67 -10.73 19.07
C GLY A 30 -18.31 -9.84 18.00
N LEU A 31 -17.60 -8.81 17.53
CA LEU A 31 -17.93 -8.07 16.32
C LEU A 31 -17.07 -8.63 15.19
N ASN A 32 -17.72 -9.29 14.22
CA ASN A 32 -17.08 -9.85 13.04
C ASN A 32 -16.91 -8.76 11.97
N ASP A 33 -16.16 -7.71 12.33
CA ASP A 33 -15.96 -6.56 11.45
C ASP A 33 -14.72 -6.81 10.58
N SER A 34 -14.94 -6.76 9.27
CA SER A 34 -13.88 -6.87 8.27
C SER A 34 -13.43 -5.46 7.88
N LEU A 35 -12.12 -5.25 7.85
CA LEU A 35 -11.50 -4.00 7.40
C LEU A 35 -10.80 -4.22 6.07
N ASN A 36 -11.11 -3.37 5.09
CA ASN A 36 -10.44 -3.38 3.78
C ASN A 36 -9.85 -2.01 3.45
N PHE A 37 -8.65 -2.05 2.88
CA PHE A 37 -7.95 -0.88 2.36
C PHE A 37 -7.51 -1.11 0.92
N VAL A 38 -8.01 -0.29 -0.01
CA VAL A 38 -7.62 -0.33 -1.42
C VAL A 38 -6.83 0.93 -1.79
N PRO A 39 -5.49 0.94 -1.65
CA PRO A 39 -4.65 2.05 -2.09
C PRO A 39 -4.55 2.13 -3.62
N PHE A 40 -4.73 3.35 -4.12
CA PHE A 40 -4.38 3.79 -5.47
C PHE A 40 -3.21 4.77 -5.34
N TYR A 41 -2.11 4.51 -6.04
CA TYR A 41 -0.86 5.23 -5.81
C TYR A 41 -0.11 5.52 -7.10
N ALA A 42 0.61 6.64 -7.10
CA ALA A 42 1.73 6.85 -7.99
C ALA A 42 2.94 6.08 -7.45
N LEU A 43 3.75 5.55 -8.35
CA LEU A 43 5.00 4.85 -8.02
C LEU A 43 6.20 5.59 -8.61
N ALA A 44 7.25 5.66 -7.82
CA ALA A 44 8.58 6.10 -8.24
C ALA A 44 9.57 4.98 -7.95
N HIS A 45 10.28 4.53 -8.97
CA HIS A 45 11.27 3.47 -8.91
C HIS A 45 12.61 4.02 -9.40
N TYR A 46 13.62 3.94 -8.52
CA TYR A 46 14.98 4.39 -8.79
C TYR A 46 15.96 3.21 -8.75
N ASN A 47 16.56 2.90 -9.91
CA ASN A 47 17.61 1.90 -10.03
C ASN A 47 18.97 2.50 -9.69
N MET A 48 19.72 1.86 -8.78
CA MET A 48 21.08 2.31 -8.47
C MET A 48 22.03 1.97 -9.64
N GLN A 49 22.80 2.96 -10.10
CA GLN A 49 23.80 2.73 -11.13
C GLN A 49 24.82 1.68 -10.68
N ASN A 50 25.11 0.72 -11.56
CA ASN A 50 26.06 -0.38 -11.34
C ASN A 50 25.72 -1.28 -10.13
N SER A 51 24.45 -1.37 -9.75
CA SER A 51 24.02 -2.22 -8.64
C SER A 51 22.71 -2.93 -8.95
N PRO A 52 22.51 -4.17 -8.47
CA PRO A 52 21.22 -4.85 -8.58
C PRO A 52 20.15 -4.27 -7.64
N TYR A 53 20.50 -3.29 -6.80
CA TYR A 53 19.59 -2.70 -5.84
C TYR A 53 18.80 -1.53 -6.43
N TYR A 54 17.58 -1.38 -5.97
CA TYR A 54 16.71 -0.26 -6.33
C TYR A 54 15.86 0.18 -5.16
N PHE A 55 15.36 1.42 -5.24
CA PHE A 55 14.43 1.98 -4.28
C PHE A 55 13.07 2.18 -4.93
N LEU A 56 12.01 1.99 -4.13
CA LEU A 56 10.64 2.25 -4.55
C LEU A 56 9.95 3.17 -3.54
N GLY A 57 9.14 4.07 -4.06
CA GLY A 57 8.28 4.94 -3.29
C GLY A 57 6.87 4.94 -3.88
N HIS A 58 5.87 4.81 -3.02
CA HIS A 58 4.47 4.98 -3.38
C HIS A 58 3.90 6.19 -2.65
N LEU A 59 3.06 6.94 -3.36
CA LEU A 59 2.29 8.02 -2.77
C LEU A 59 0.91 8.07 -3.42
N GLY A 60 -0.14 8.15 -2.61
CA GLY A 60 -1.49 8.22 -3.12
C GLY A 60 -2.54 8.27 -2.03
N TYR A 61 -3.67 7.65 -2.32
CA TYR A 61 -4.84 7.65 -1.47
C TYR A 61 -5.44 6.25 -1.46
N ASN A 62 -5.95 5.82 -0.32
CA ASN A 62 -6.61 4.53 -0.16
C ASN A 62 -8.08 4.73 0.15
N THR A 63 -8.94 3.86 -0.38
CA THR A 63 -10.31 3.77 0.12
C THR A 63 -10.32 2.87 1.36
N PHE A 64 -11.17 3.24 2.32
CA PHE A 64 -11.40 2.48 3.54
C PHE A 64 -12.86 2.10 3.58
N ASP A 65 -13.13 0.80 3.61
CA ASP A 65 -14.47 0.23 3.69
C ASP A 65 -14.53 -0.70 4.91
N MET A 66 -15.56 -0.53 5.73
CA MET A 66 -15.84 -1.32 6.93
C MET A 66 -17.34 -1.61 7.00
N ASP A 67 -17.71 -2.89 6.99
CA ASP A 67 -19.11 -3.35 6.80
C ASP A 67 -20.09 -2.96 7.94
N SER A 68 -19.63 -2.31 9.01
CA SER A 68 -20.36 -2.11 10.27
C SER A 68 -20.55 -0.63 10.68
N THR A 69 -19.92 0.31 9.96
CA THR A 69 -19.97 1.78 10.22
C THR A 69 -20.78 2.53 9.16
N GLY A 70 -21.43 3.62 9.59
CA GLY A 70 -22.36 4.42 8.76
C GLY A 70 -21.70 5.30 7.68
N ASP A 71 -20.44 5.71 7.87
CA ASP A 71 -19.64 6.43 6.88
C ASP A 71 -18.14 6.17 7.18
N THR A 72 -17.39 5.67 6.19
CA THR A 72 -15.92 5.53 6.26
C THR A 72 -15.28 6.37 5.18
N SER A 73 -14.20 7.08 5.52
CA SER A 73 -13.47 7.87 4.55
C SER A 73 -12.05 7.34 4.38
N GLY A 74 -11.63 7.29 3.12
CA GLY A 74 -10.26 6.94 2.77
C GLY A 74 -9.25 7.95 3.30
N GLY A 75 -7.97 7.67 3.13
CA GLY A 75 -6.94 8.60 3.54
C GLY A 75 -5.65 8.48 2.76
N MET A 76 -4.65 9.25 3.17
CA MET A 76 -3.35 9.26 2.53
C MET A 76 -2.70 7.87 2.63
N TYR A 77 -2.15 7.41 1.51
CA TYR A 77 -1.32 6.22 1.45
C TYR A 77 0.09 6.60 1.04
N TYR A 78 1.08 6.08 1.75
CA TYR A 78 2.48 6.18 1.35
C TYR A 78 3.23 4.90 1.65
N ALA A 79 4.21 4.60 0.83
CA ALA A 79 5.09 3.47 1.05
C ALA A 79 6.50 3.79 0.58
N VAL A 80 7.48 3.19 1.25
CA VAL A 80 8.89 3.26 0.87
C VAL A 80 9.51 1.89 1.03
N GLY A 81 10.44 1.56 0.14
CA GLY A 81 11.10 0.28 0.19
C GLY A 81 12.30 0.20 -0.71
N ALA A 82 12.91 -0.97 -0.66
CA ALA A 82 14.06 -1.32 -1.47
C ALA A 82 13.88 -2.72 -2.02
N GLY A 83 14.43 -2.95 -3.19
CA GLY A 83 14.47 -4.26 -3.81
C GLY A 83 15.84 -4.58 -4.38
N MET A 84 15.98 -5.82 -4.78
CA MET A 84 17.16 -6.32 -5.48
C MET A 84 16.77 -7.27 -6.60
N ASP A 85 17.48 -7.16 -7.71
CA ASP A 85 17.45 -8.15 -8.78
C ASP A 85 18.38 -9.31 -8.40
N LEU A 86 17.80 -10.49 -8.17
CA LEU A 86 18.53 -11.70 -7.76
C LEU A 86 19.13 -12.43 -8.97
N ALA A 87 18.33 -12.55 -10.02
CA ALA A 87 18.68 -13.18 -11.29
C ALA A 87 18.02 -12.39 -12.43
N SER A 88 18.35 -12.69 -13.69
CA SER A 88 17.84 -11.95 -14.86
C SER A 88 16.31 -11.89 -14.98
N ASN A 89 15.60 -12.74 -14.23
CA ASN A 89 14.14 -12.86 -14.24
C ASN A 89 13.52 -12.87 -12.85
N MET A 90 14.28 -12.65 -11.77
CA MET A 90 13.77 -12.70 -10.40
C MET A 90 14.17 -11.47 -9.60
N SER A 91 13.20 -10.92 -8.88
CA SER A 91 13.40 -9.81 -7.97
C SER A 91 12.90 -10.13 -6.56
N ALA A 92 13.48 -9.49 -5.57
CA ALA A 92 12.98 -9.48 -4.20
C ALA A 92 12.81 -8.03 -3.74
N GLU A 93 11.70 -7.73 -3.09
CA GLU A 93 11.36 -6.39 -2.63
C GLU A 93 10.88 -6.42 -1.18
N VAL A 94 11.23 -5.38 -0.43
CA VAL A 94 10.69 -5.12 0.90
C VAL A 94 10.12 -3.72 0.92
N MET A 95 8.86 -3.60 1.32
CA MET A 95 8.11 -2.34 1.36
C MET A 95 7.54 -2.12 2.75
N TYR A 96 7.79 -0.94 3.33
CA TYR A 96 7.03 -0.42 4.45
C TYR A 96 5.95 0.51 3.92
N SER A 97 4.70 0.29 4.31
CA SER A 97 3.57 1.10 3.85
C SER A 97 2.64 1.47 4.98
N VAL A 98 2.08 2.67 4.91
CA VAL A 98 1.11 3.21 5.85
C VAL A 98 -0.15 3.60 5.08
N ASN A 99 -1.29 3.13 5.58
CA ASN A 99 -2.62 3.48 5.11
C ASN A 99 -3.25 4.31 6.23
N ASN A 100 -3.68 5.52 5.90
CA ASN A 100 -4.48 6.33 6.82
C ASN A 100 -5.94 6.25 6.36
N GLY A 101 -6.86 6.30 7.31
CA GLY A 101 -8.30 6.46 7.07
C GLY A 101 -8.93 7.18 8.25
N GLU A 102 -10.15 7.66 8.06
CA GLU A 102 -10.94 8.23 9.15
C GLU A 102 -12.25 7.43 9.28
N ALA A 103 -12.65 7.18 10.52
CA ALA A 103 -13.90 6.52 10.87
C ALA A 103 -14.68 7.39 11.87
N ASP A 104 -16.00 7.45 11.72
CA ASP A 104 -16.84 8.16 12.69
C ASP A 104 -16.91 7.42 14.02
N ASP A 105 -16.77 8.17 15.13
CA ASP A 105 -16.93 7.63 16.48
C ASP A 105 -18.40 7.28 16.74
N PHE A 106 -18.68 5.99 16.92
CA PHE A 106 -20.02 5.49 17.26
C PHE A 106 -20.60 6.05 18.57
N HIS A 107 -19.77 6.56 19.48
CA HIS A 107 -20.22 7.05 20.78
C HIS A 107 -20.53 8.55 20.81
N VAL A 108 -20.01 9.32 19.85
CA VAL A 108 -20.17 10.78 19.80
C VAL A 108 -20.42 11.23 18.36
N PRO A 109 -21.67 11.57 18.00
CA PRO A 109 -22.00 12.06 16.66
C PRO A 109 -21.19 13.32 16.30
N GLY A 110 -20.42 13.25 15.20
CA GLY A 110 -19.60 14.36 14.70
C GLY A 110 -18.16 14.38 15.21
N ASN A 111 -17.68 13.30 15.84
CA ASN A 111 -16.27 13.12 16.19
C ASN A 111 -15.62 12.09 15.24
N ASN A 112 -14.54 12.48 14.56
CA ASN A 112 -13.79 11.60 13.66
C ASN A 112 -12.64 10.94 14.44
N VAL A 113 -12.43 9.65 14.20
CA VAL A 113 -11.31 8.87 14.73
C VAL A 113 -10.33 8.57 13.61
N ASP A 114 -9.07 8.95 13.82
CA ASP A 114 -7.98 8.65 12.88
C ASP A 114 -7.57 7.17 13.01
N VAL A 115 -7.61 6.45 11.89
CA VAL A 115 -7.17 5.05 11.79
C VAL A 115 -5.88 5.00 10.98
N GLU A 116 -4.79 4.58 11.63
CA GLU A 116 -3.50 4.34 10.95
C GLU A 116 -3.20 2.84 10.90
N TYR A 117 -2.93 2.33 9.69
CA TYR A 117 -2.54 0.95 9.47
C TYR A 117 -1.19 0.87 8.74
N SER A 118 -0.16 0.42 9.47
CA SER A 118 1.18 0.19 8.92
C SER A 118 1.47 -1.30 8.70
N LYS A 119 2.27 -1.60 7.67
CA LYS A 119 2.71 -2.96 7.36
C LYS A 119 4.09 -3.00 6.72
N LEU A 120 4.75 -4.13 6.91
CA LEU A 120 5.94 -4.52 6.19
C LEU A 120 5.59 -5.67 5.24
N THR A 121 5.86 -5.50 3.96
CA THR A 121 5.59 -6.47 2.89
C THR A 121 6.92 -6.98 2.35
N VAL A 122 7.02 -8.29 2.17
CA VAL A 122 8.12 -8.94 1.45
C VAL A 122 7.53 -9.61 0.21
N SER A 123 8.06 -9.30 -0.96
CA SER A 123 7.61 -9.85 -2.25
C SER A 123 8.75 -10.46 -3.03
N LEU A 124 8.42 -11.52 -3.79
CA LEU A 124 9.29 -12.10 -4.80
C LEU A 124 8.60 -11.93 -6.16
N GLY A 125 9.28 -11.30 -7.10
CA GLY A 125 8.81 -11.05 -8.46
C GLY A 125 9.46 -11.97 -9.48
N TYR A 126 8.74 -12.29 -10.55
CA TYR A 126 9.26 -13.01 -11.70
C TYR A 126 8.93 -12.24 -12.99
N GLN A 127 9.92 -12.01 -13.85
CA GLN A 127 9.78 -11.33 -15.14
C GLN A 127 9.82 -12.35 -16.29
N PHE A 128 8.78 -12.33 -17.15
CA PHE A 128 8.65 -13.18 -18.35
C PHE A 128 9.05 -12.44 -19.62
#